data_AF-A0A1V6MGR4-F1
#
_entry.id   AF-A0A1V6MGR4-F1
#
_cell.length_a   1.000
_cell.length_b   1.000
_cell.length_c   1.000
_cell.angle_alpha   90.00
_cell.angle_beta   90.00
_cell.angle_gamma   90.00
#
_symmetry.space_group_name_H-M   'P 1'
#
loop_
_entity.id
_entity.type
_entity.pdbx_description
1 polymer ?
#
loop_
_entity_poly.entity_id
_entity_poly.type
_entity_poly.pdbx_seq_one_letter_code
_entity_poly.pdbx_strand_id
1 'polypeptide(L)' 'MDDYAHLDLDEIDFAPVEYGEERLPLLTLGEAHALLRVLRTVAREGGPVAAEADGLSKEIAARIPSAD' A
#
# COMPACT_ATOMS: atom_id res chain seq x y z
N MET A 1 -1.92 -34.63 12.24
CA MET A 1 -1.13 -34.16 11.09
C MET A 1 -1.69 -32.80 10.76
N ASP A 2 -1.19 -31.79 11.46
CA ASP A 2 -1.55 -30.39 11.23
C ASP A 2 -0.22 -29.68 10.97
N ASP A 3 0.11 -29.57 9.69
CA ASP A 3 1.41 -29.15 9.16
C ASP A 3 1.40 -27.62 8.98
N TYR A 4 1.17 -26.91 10.07
CA TYR A 4 1.50 -25.48 10.11
C TYR A 4 3.00 -25.38 10.31
N ALA A 5 3.72 -25.51 9.18
CA ALA A 5 5.11 -25.10 9.07
C ALA A 5 5.24 -23.73 9.74
N HIS A 6 5.91 -23.73 10.88
CA HIS A 6 6.39 -22.53 11.54
C HIS A 6 7.21 -21.79 10.50
N LEU A 7 6.62 -20.76 9.88
CA LEU A 7 7.38 -19.77 9.15
C LEU A 7 8.26 -19.11 10.21
N ASP A 8 9.51 -19.56 10.28
CA ASP A 8 10.55 -18.90 11.05
C ASP A 8 10.63 -17.46 10.52
N LEU A 9 10.02 -16.55 11.26
CA LEU A 9 9.97 -15.10 10.99
C LEU A 9 11.36 -14.46 11.01
N ASP A 10 12.38 -15.27 11.30
CA ASP A 10 13.79 -14.93 11.43
C ASP A 10 14.50 -14.86 10.05
N GLU A 11 13.85 -15.33 8.97
CA GLU A 11 14.39 -15.32 7.60
C GLU A 11 13.65 -14.33 6.66
N ILE A 12 13.06 -13.26 7.22
CA ILE A 12 12.72 -12.10 6.39
C ILE A 12 13.81 -11.05 6.60
N ASP A 13 14.86 -11.16 5.81
CA ASP A 13 15.87 -10.10 5.69
C ASP A 13 15.22 -8.90 5.00
N PHE A 14 14.56 -8.04 5.79
CA PHE A 14 14.09 -6.74 5.33
C PHE A 14 15.32 -5.88 5.05
N ALA A 15 15.84 -5.98 3.83
CA ALA A 15 16.92 -5.13 3.35
C ALA A 15 16.57 -3.66 3.67
N PRO A 16 17.50 -2.87 4.25
CA PRO A 16 17.27 -1.46 4.49
C PRO A 16 17.04 -0.79 3.14
N VAL A 17 15.83 -0.28 2.91
CA VAL A 17 15.55 0.59 1.78
C VAL A 17 16.43 1.83 1.94
N GLU A 18 17.40 2.04 1.05
CA GLU A 18 18.16 3.29 0.99
C GLU A 18 17.17 4.44 0.73
N TYR A 19 16.86 5.21 1.77
CA TYR A 19 16.01 6.39 1.68
C TYR A 19 16.80 7.56 1.08
N GLY A 20 16.90 7.57 -0.25
CA GLY A 20 17.35 8.75 -1.01
C GLY A 20 16.29 9.85 -1.12
N GLU A 21 15.08 9.61 -0.62
CA GLU A 21 13.96 10.55 -0.66
C GLU A 21 13.39 10.66 0.76
N GLU A 22 13.22 11.89 1.27
CA GLU A 22 12.58 12.14 2.55
C GLU A 22 11.22 11.42 2.58
N ARG A 23 11.08 10.43 3.48
CA ARG A 23 9.80 9.75 3.65
C ARG A 23 8.78 10.77 4.14
N LEU A 24 7.67 10.90 3.41
CA LEU A 24 6.52 11.65 3.88
C LEU A 24 6.06 11.10 5.26
N PRO A 25 5.54 11.96 6.15
CA PRO A 25 4.94 11.52 7.40
C PRO A 25 3.91 10.41 7.18
N LEU A 26 3.86 9.45 8.09
CA LEU A 26 2.92 8.33 8.01
C LEU A 26 1.47 8.85 8.03
N LEU A 27 0.66 8.40 7.08
CA LEU A 27 -0.78 8.64 7.07
C LEU A 27 -1.46 7.84 8.20
N THR A 28 -2.48 8.42 8.82
CA THR A 28 -3.42 7.64 9.64
C THR A 28 -4.21 6.66 8.76
N LEU A 29 -4.78 5.61 9.37
CA LEU A 29 -5.60 4.64 8.65
C LEU A 29 -6.77 5.32 7.89
N GLY A 30 -7.41 6.30 8.53
CA GLY A 30 -8.49 7.08 7.91
C GLY A 30 -8.04 7.90 6.72
N GLU A 31 -6.88 8.58 6.83
CA GLU A 31 -6.28 9.32 5.72
C GLU A 31 -5.87 8.40 4.57
N ALA A 32 -5.35 7.22 4.88
CA ALA A 32 -4.97 6.23 3.88
C ALA A 32 -6.20 5.73 3.09
N HIS A 33 -7.32 5.45 3.77
CA HIS A 33 -8.58 5.11 3.10
C HIS A 33 -9.16 6.27 2.30
N ALA A 34 -9.04 7.51 2.80
CA ALA A 34 -9.48 8.70 2.08
C ALA A 34 -8.69 8.88 0.78
N LEU A 35 -7.35 8.79 0.84
CA LEU A 35 -6.47 8.85 -0.32
C LEU A 35 -6.80 7.75 -1.34
N LEU A 36 -6.99 6.51 -0.87
CA LEU A 36 -7.36 5.39 -1.74
C LEU A 36 -8.68 5.66 -2.50
N ARG A 37 -9.66 6.28 -1.84
CA ARG A 37 -10.93 6.67 -2.47
C ARG A 37 -10.74 7.73 -3.55
N VAL A 38 -9.86 8.71 -3.30
CA VAL A 38 -9.53 9.76 -4.28
C VAL A 38 -8.85 9.15 -5.50
N LEU A 39 -7.82 8.32 -5.30
CA LEU A 39 -7.09 7.67 -6.41
C LEU A 39 -8.01 6.83 -7.29
N ARG A 40 -8.90 6.03 -6.68
CA ARG A 40 -9.91 5.24 -7.42
C ARG A 40 -10.90 6.11 -8.19
N THR A 41 -11.25 7.28 -7.64
CA THR A 41 -12.15 8.22 -8.32
C THR A 41 -11.48 8.81 -9.56
N VAL A 42 -10.25 9.28 -9.43
CA VAL A 42 -9.45 9.80 -10.56
C VAL A 42 -9.22 8.73 -11.62
N ALA A 43 -8.86 7.51 -11.23
CA ALA A 43 -8.69 6.39 -12.15
C ALA A 43 -9.96 6.10 -12.96
N ARG A 44 -11.14 6.21 -12.32
CA ARG A 44 -12.44 5.99 -12.96
C ARG A 44 -12.87 7.13 -13.86
N GLU A 45 -12.60 8.38 -13.48
CA GLU A 45 -12.94 9.56 -14.27
C GLU A 45 -12.11 9.66 -15.56
N GLY A 46 -10.94 9.01 -15.60
CA GLY A 46 -10.08 8.97 -16.76
C GLY A 46 -9.19 10.21 -16.86
N GLY A 47 -8.58 10.40 -18.03
CA GLY A 47 -7.66 11.50 -18.29
C GLY A 47 -6.19 11.14 -18.15
N PRO A 48 -5.28 12.13 -18.26
CA PRO A 48 -3.84 11.90 -18.47
C PRO A 48 -3.16 11.10 -17.35
N VAL A 49 -3.69 11.18 -16.12
CA VAL A 49 -3.11 10.56 -14.93
C VAL A 49 -3.87 9.32 -14.46
N ALA A 50 -4.90 8.88 -15.19
CA ALA A 50 -5.78 7.80 -14.73
C ALA A 50 -5.06 6.46 -14.55
N ALA A 51 -4.13 6.13 -15.46
CA ALA A 51 -3.34 4.90 -15.37
C ALA A 51 -2.39 4.90 -14.17
N GLU A 52 -1.77 6.04 -13.88
CA GLU A 52 -0.91 6.23 -12.72
C GLU A 52 -1.74 6.15 -11.42
N ALA A 53 -2.89 6.82 -11.38
CA ALA A 53 -3.81 6.76 -10.25
C ALA A 53 -4.31 5.33 -9.98
N ASP A 54 -4.59 4.53 -11.01
CA ASP A 54 -4.97 3.13 -10.87
C ASP A 54 -3.83 2.30 -10.25
N GLY A 55 -2.60 2.45 -10.77
CA GLY A 55 -1.41 1.79 -10.23
C GLY A 55 -1.18 2.12 -8.76
N LEU A 56 -1.16 3.41 -8.42
CA LEU A 56 -1.01 3.88 -7.04
C LEU A 56 -2.15 3.37 -6.14
N SER A 57 -3.39 3.32 -6.65
CA SER A 57 -4.51 2.81 -5.87
C SER A 57 -4.34 1.34 -5.48
N LYS A 58 -3.75 0.51 -6.36
CA LYS A 58 -3.50 -0.91 -6.11
C LYS A 58 -2.37 -1.09 -5.10
N GLU A 59 -1.28 -0.37 -5.25
CA GLU A 59 -0.15 -0.41 -4.31
C GLU A 59 -0.56 0.02 -2.90
N ILE A 60 -1.32 1.11 -2.81
CA ILE A 60 -1.80 1.63 -1.53
C ILE A 60 -2.83 0.67 -0.93
N ALA A 61 -3.76 0.12 -1.71
CA ALA A 61 -4.73 -0.87 -1.22
C ALA A 61 -4.05 -2.13 -0.65
N ALA A 62 -2.91 -2.56 -1.20
CA ALA A 62 -2.17 -3.70 -0.69
C ALA A 62 -1.48 -3.43 0.67
N ARG A 63 -1.29 -2.16 1.04
CA ARG A 63 -0.60 -1.74 2.28
C ARG A 63 -1.56 -1.30 3.40
N ILE A 64 -2.85 -1.08 3.10
CA ILE A 64 -3.84 -0.61 4.06
C ILE A 64 -4.68 -1.79 4.58
N PRO A 65 -4.76 -2.00 5.91
CA PRO A 65 -5.70 -2.95 6.51
C PRO A 65 -7.14 -2.71 6.05
N SER A 66 -7.96 -3.76 5.94
CA SER A 66 -9.41 -3.55 5.73
C SER A 66 -9.99 -2.79 6.93
N ALA A 67 -10.82 -1.79 6.66
CA ALA A 67 -11.66 -1.22 7.72
C ALA A 67 -12.72 -2.26 8.11
N ASP A 68 -12.78 -2.61 9.40
CA ASP A 68 -13.89 -3.36 9.99
C ASP A 68 -15.21 -2.56 9.96
#